data_AF-A0A4S2HBF5-F1
#
_entry.id   AF-A0A4S2HBF5-F1
#
_cell.length_a   1.000
_cell.length_b   1.000
_cell.length_c   1.000
_cell.angle_alpha   90.00
_cell.angle_beta   90.00
_cell.angle_gamma   90.00
#
_symmetry.space_group_name_H-M   'P 1'
#
loop_
_entity.id
_entity.type
_entity.pdbx_description
1 polymer ?
#
loop_
_entity_poly.entity_id
_entity_poly.type
_entity_poly.pdbx_seq_one_letter_code
_entity_poly.pdbx_strand_id
1 'polypeptide(L)' 'MTVQAARASRITPDDIRNIAFTLVERHGAQALGYADLAVEEMEEKGEEASAEAWRALRSEIEDALDGRIVRNRQIVLH' A
#
# COMPACT_ATOMS: atom_id res chain seq x y z
N MET A 1 -0.64 -23.50 -23.91
CA MET A 1 0.52 -22.68 -24.31
C MET A 1 0.41 -21.34 -23.57
N THR A 2 1.20 -21.16 -22.50
CA THR A 2 2.32 -20.19 -22.38
C THR A 2 1.85 -18.75 -22.17
N VAL A 3 2.30 -17.91 -21.23
CA VAL A 3 3.22 -17.94 -20.07
C VAL A 3 2.90 -16.63 -19.31
N GLN A 4 2.90 -16.68 -17.98
CA GLN A 4 3.50 -15.65 -17.11
C GLN A 4 3.26 -14.16 -17.46
N ALA A 5 2.23 -13.53 -16.89
CA ALA A 5 2.26 -12.09 -16.67
C ALA A 5 3.22 -11.84 -15.50
N ALA A 6 4.37 -11.26 -15.83
CA ALA A 6 5.47 -10.96 -14.91
C ALA A 6 4.96 -10.29 -13.62
N ARG A 7 5.03 -11.04 -12.51
CA ARG A 7 5.02 -10.52 -11.15
C ARG A 7 6.40 -9.91 -10.90
N ALA A 8 6.42 -8.66 -10.43
CA ALA A 8 7.52 -7.68 -10.40
C ALA A 8 7.68 -6.95 -11.74
N SER A 9 7.44 -5.63 -11.86
CA SER A 9 8.36 -4.61 -11.30
C SER A 9 7.83 -3.17 -11.48
N ARG A 10 6.63 -2.84 -11.00
CA ARG A 10 6.15 -1.45 -10.82
C ARG A 10 4.82 -1.47 -10.07
N ILE A 11 4.87 -1.67 -8.76
CA ILE A 11 3.73 -1.23 -7.94
C ILE A 11 3.72 0.29 -8.11
N THR A 12 2.69 0.82 -8.77
CA THR A 12 2.59 2.27 -8.96
C THR A 12 2.13 2.91 -7.65
N PRO A 13 2.38 4.21 -7.42
CA PRO A 13 1.83 4.91 -6.26
C PRO A 13 0.31 4.77 -6.15
N ASP A 14 -0.40 4.65 -7.28
CA ASP A 14 -1.84 4.42 -7.30
C ASP A 14 -2.22 3.00 -6.83
N ASP A 15 -1.43 1.98 -7.18
CA ASP A 15 -1.59 0.63 -6.63
C ASP A 15 -1.37 0.61 -5.11
N ILE A 16 -0.33 1.29 -4.62
CA ILE A 16 -0.05 1.42 -3.17
C ILE A 16 -1.26 2.05 -2.47
N ARG A 17 -1.81 3.12 -3.04
CA ARG A 17 -2.99 3.80 -2.49
C ARG A 17 -4.24 2.92 -2.49
N ASN A 18 -4.49 2.16 -3.57
CA ASN A 18 -5.61 1.21 -3.63
C ASN A 18 -5.48 0.08 -2.60
N ILE A 19 -4.26 -0.41 -2.37
CA ILE A 19 -3.95 -1.43 -1.34
C ILE A 19 -4.18 -0.84 0.06
N ALA A 20 -3.64 0.35 0.33
CA ALA A 20 -3.84 1.08 1.59
C ALA A 20 -5.33 1.26 1.89
N PHE A 21 -6.11 1.72 0.91
CA PHE A 21 -7.55 1.91 1.04
C PHE A 21 -8.27 0.60 1.36
N THR A 22 -7.95 -0.48 0.65
CA THR A 22 -8.55 -1.80 0.89
C THR A 22 -8.23 -2.33 2.29
N LEU A 23 -7.01 -2.08 2.78
CA LEU A 23 -6.60 -2.43 4.14
C LEU A 23 -7.37 -1.62 5.19
N VAL A 24 -7.53 -0.31 4.99
CA VAL A 24 -8.29 0.58 5.89
C VAL A 24 -9.78 0.26 5.87
N GLU A 25 -10.39 -0.02 4.72
CA GLU A 25 -11.81 -0.42 4.66
C GLU A 25 -12.07 -1.73 5.39
N ARG A 26 -11.13 -2.68 5.34
CA ARG A 26 -11.30 -4.00 5.94
C ARG A 26 -10.90 -4.08 7.41
N HIS A 27 -9.83 -3.40 7.80
CA HIS A 27 -9.19 -3.52 9.10
C HIS A 27 -9.16 -2.20 9.89
N GLY A 28 -9.60 -1.09 9.29
CA GLY A 28 -9.61 0.23 9.94
C GLY A 28 -8.23 0.63 10.44
N ALA A 29 -8.18 1.14 11.67
CA ALA A 29 -6.96 1.57 12.34
C ALA A 29 -5.90 0.45 12.51
N GLN A 30 -6.29 -0.83 12.44
CA GLN A 30 -5.34 -1.94 12.54
C GLN A 30 -4.42 -2.04 11.31
N ALA A 31 -4.85 -1.50 10.16
CA ALA A 31 -4.03 -1.44 8.95
C ALA A 31 -2.71 -0.69 9.18
N LEU A 32 -2.74 0.36 10.00
CA LEU A 32 -1.57 1.16 10.34
C LEU A 32 -0.55 0.33 11.12
N GLY A 33 -1.02 -0.45 12.10
CA GLY A 33 -0.16 -1.34 12.89
C GLY A 33 0.51 -2.43 12.06
N TYR A 34 -0.18 -2.96 11.04
CA TYR A 34 0.44 -3.93 10.12
C TYR A 34 1.52 -3.31 9.24
N ALA A 35 1.32 -2.07 8.78
CA ALA A 35 2.31 -1.35 7.99
C ALA A 35 3.55 -1.00 8.84
N ASP A 36 3.33 -0.57 10.09
CA ASP A 36 4.39 -0.24 11.04
C ASP A 36 5.27 -1.46 11.36
N LEU A 37 4.63 -2.60 11.69
CA LEU A 37 5.33 -3.87 11.91
C LEU A 37 6.11 -4.33 10.68
N ALA A 38 5.55 -4.15 9.48
CA ALA A 38 6.24 -4.50 8.25
C ALA A 38 7.46 -3.59 7.96
N VAL A 39 7.41 -2.31 8.33
CA VAL A 39 8.59 -1.42 8.25
C VAL A 39 9.68 -1.90 9.20
N GLU A 40 9.33 -2.12 10.48
CA GLU A 40 10.28 -2.58 11.52
C GLU A 40 10.97 -3.88 11.08
N GLU A 41 10.20 -4.88 10.64
CA GLU A 41 10.71 -6.16 10.14
C GLU A 41 11.65 -6.03 8.93
N MET A 42 11.45 -5.03 8.08
CA MET A 42 12.29 -4.80 6.90
C MET A 42 13.56 -4.03 7.27
N GLU A 43 13.48 -3.10 8.22
CA GLU A 43 14.64 -2.41 8.78
C GLU A 43 15.55 -3.38 9.54
N GLU A 44 14.98 -4.30 10.32
CA GLU A 44 15.74 -5.36 11.01
C GLU A 44 16.45 -6.31 10.03
N LYS A 45 15.87 -6.52 8.85
CA LYS A 45 16.48 -7.32 7.77
C LYS A 45 17.50 -6.55 6.94
N GLY A 46 17.64 -5.24 7.15
CA GLY A 46 18.50 -4.37 6.35
C GLY A 46 17.97 -4.11 4.93
N GLU A 47 16.68 -4.33 4.68
CA GLU A 47 16.03 -4.14 3.38
C GLU A 47 15.48 -2.72 3.25
N GLU A 48 16.36 -1.72 3.16
CA GLU A 48 15.99 -0.29 3.17
C GLU A 48 15.02 0.11 2.03
N ALA A 49 15.20 -0.46 0.83
CA ALA A 49 14.31 -0.19 -0.30
C ALA A 49 12.88 -0.73 -0.07
N SER A 50 12.77 -1.87 0.60
CA SER A 50 11.48 -2.45 1.00
C SER A 50 10.86 -1.61 2.12
N ALA A 51 11.66 -1.21 3.12
CA ALA A 51 11.21 -0.35 4.21
C ALA A 51 10.70 1.01 3.71
N GLU A 52 11.32 1.60 2.68
CA GLU A 52 10.85 2.82 2.04
C GLU A 52 9.47 2.63 1.38
N ALA A 53 9.26 1.52 0.66
CA ALA A 53 7.97 1.20 0.05
C ALA A 53 6.87 1.00 1.10
N TRP A 54 7.17 0.36 2.23
CA TRP A 54 6.24 0.21 3.35
C TRP A 54 5.97 1.52 4.08
N ARG A 55 6.96 2.41 4.21
CA ARG A 55 6.76 3.77 4.74
C ARG A 55 5.84 4.60 3.84
N ALA A 56 5.99 4.50 2.52
CA ALA A 56 5.07 5.13 1.58
C ALA A 56 3.63 4.59 1.76
N LEU A 57 3.45 3.27 1.90
CA LEU A 57 2.15 2.67 2.18
C LEU A 57 1.55 3.13 3.50
N ARG A 58 2.36 3.23 4.58
CA ARG A 58 1.95 3.72 5.90
C ARG A 58 1.39 5.15 5.83
N SER A 59 2.06 6.02 5.07
CA SER A 59 1.60 7.40 4.85
C SER A 59 0.24 7.45 4.14
N GLU A 60 0.01 6.63 3.13
CA GLU A 60 -1.28 6.55 2.42
C GLU A 60 -2.39 5.98 3.33
N ILE A 61 -2.05 5.02 4.21
CA ILE A 61 -2.98 4.48 5.21
C ILE A 61 -3.37 5.55 6.24
N GLU A 62 -2.43 6.35 6.73
CA GLU A 62 -2.74 7.48 7.62
C GLU A 62 -3.66 8.50 6.95
N ASP A 63 -3.40 8.88 5.69
CA ASP A 63 -4.24 9.82 4.95
C ASP A 63 -5.65 9.25 4.68
N ALA A 64 -5.76 7.93 4.46
CA ALA A 64 -7.05 7.24 4.36
C ALA A 64 -7.81 7.20 5.69
N LEU A 65 -7.12 7.02 6.81
CA LEU A 65 -7.71 7.01 8.15
C LEU A 65 -8.16 8.41 8.60
N ASP A 66 -7.41 9.46 8.24
CA ASP A 66 -7.78 10.86 8.51
C ASP A 66 -9.00 11.32 7.67
N GLY A 67 -9.45 10.48 6.73
CA GLY A 67 -10.58 10.79 5.84
C GLY A 67 -10.22 11.76 4.71
N ARG A 68 -8.92 11.99 4.46
CA ARG A 68 -8.45 12.83 3.35
C ARG A 68 -8.43 12.08 2.02
N ILE A 69 -8.23 10.75 2.03
CA ILE A 69 -8.42 9.92 0.83
C ILE A 69 -9.91 9.65 0.62
N VAL A 70 -10.58 10.58 -0.04
CA VAL A 70 -11.82 10.26 -0.76
C VAL A 70 -11.40 9.41 -1.96
N ARG A 71 -11.79 8.14 -2.00
CA ARG A 71 -11.57 7.22 -3.14
C ARG A 71 -11.86 7.98 -4.42
N ASN A 72 -10.82 8.52 -5.09
CA ASN A 72 -11.01 9.30 -6.31
C ASN A 72 -11.37 8.29 -7.39
N ARG A 73 -12.66 7.98 -7.41
CA ARG A 73 -13.27 6.98 -8.25
C ARG A 73 -13.29 7.56 -9.65
N GLN A 74 -12.13 7.59 -10.30
CA GLN A 74 -12.07 7.83 -11.73
C GLN A 74 -12.49 6.52 -12.40
N ILE A 75 -13.81 6.26 -12.37
CA ILE A 75 -14.42 5.34 -13.31
C ILE A 75 -14.32 6.04 -14.66
N VAL A 76 -13.26 5.77 -15.42
CA VAL A 76 -13.32 6.00 -16.86
C VAL A 76 -13.94 4.74 -17.44
N LEU A 77 -15.26 4.77 -17.62
CA LEU A 77 -15.95 3.79 -18.45
C LEU A 77 -15.55 4.10 -19.90
N HIS A 78 -14.84 3.19 -20.56
CA HIS A 78 -14.55 3.25 -22.00
C HIS A 78 -15.12 2.00 -22.67
#